data_AF-A0A4T0CYM6-F1
#
_entry.id   AF-A0A4T0CYM6-F1
#
_cell.length_a   1.000
_cell.length_b   1.000
_cell.length_c   1.000
_cell.angle_alpha   90.00
_cell.angle_beta   90.00
_cell.angle_gamma   90.00
#
_symmetry.space_group_name_H-M   'P 1'
#
loop_
_entity.id
_entity.type
_entity.pdbx_description
1 polymer ?
#
loop_
_entity_poly.entity_id
_entity_poly.type
_entity_poly.pdbx_seq_one_letter_code
_entity_poly.pdbx_strand_id
1 'polypeptide(L)'
;MGQYPEIAIFRRFAALNIVNLLSLQAELVDLQVQFRDIWAEDDASSDLDEQEFSTYFRKLRRSENSVQNEMLLEIRKKLQEYNNAVIQASAISALPSPPSADINFLRDWLDHSGEGDHFLRGSEQYTWNPSDDSSTSEKRLLDKDFMTLQTTTEEQDVFSKILSSSLLDIWNGLP
;
A
#
# COMPACT_ATOMS: atom_id res chain seq x y z
N MET A 1 25.86 -3.72 -2.29
CA MET A 1 24.97 -2.59 -1.89
C MET A 1 25.68 -1.46 -1.16
N GLY A 2 26.41 -1.71 -0.06
CA GLY A 2 27.00 -0.63 0.76
C GLY A 2 28.17 0.18 0.16
N GLN A 3 28.74 -0.24 -0.98
CA GLN A 3 29.90 0.42 -1.62
C GLN A 3 29.54 1.30 -2.83
N TYR A 4 28.32 1.18 -3.36
CA TYR A 4 27.85 1.91 -4.54
C TYR A 4 26.52 2.58 -4.22
N PRO A 5 26.52 3.75 -3.56
CA PRO A 5 25.31 4.45 -3.14
C PRO A 5 24.27 4.62 -4.28
N GLU A 6 24.74 4.83 -5.50
CA GLU A 6 24.00 4.99 -6.77
C GLU A 6 23.08 3.80 -7.15
N ILE A 7 23.22 2.62 -6.52
CA ILE A 7 22.38 1.45 -6.82
C ILE A 7 21.16 1.31 -5.90
N ALA A 8 20.89 2.29 -5.02
CA ALA A 8 19.69 2.31 -4.17
C ALA A 8 18.41 2.69 -4.95
N ILE A 9 18.25 2.09 -6.13
CA ILE A 9 17.12 2.27 -7.04
C ILE A 9 16.20 1.06 -6.90
N PHE A 10 14.90 1.30 -6.95
CA PHE A 10 13.87 0.27 -6.84
C PHE A 10 12.68 0.57 -7.74
N ARG A 11 11.84 -0.42 -7.99
CA ARG A 11 10.52 -0.19 -8.60
C ARG A 11 9.51 0.30 -7.56
N ARG A 12 8.69 1.26 -7.95
CA ARG A 12 7.53 1.75 -7.21
C ARG A 12 6.35 0.80 -7.30
N PHE A 13 6.28 0.01 -8.38
CA PHE A 13 5.14 -0.83 -8.71
C PHE A 13 3.82 -0.03 -8.69
N ALA A 14 3.82 1.18 -9.29
CA ALA A 14 2.72 2.13 -9.18
C ALA A 14 1.37 1.53 -9.63
N ALA A 15 1.38 0.76 -10.71
CA ALA A 15 0.17 0.08 -11.20
C ALA A 15 -0.36 -0.97 -10.20
N LEU A 16 0.52 -1.77 -9.58
CA LEU A 16 0.11 -2.76 -8.58
C LEU A 16 -0.40 -2.10 -7.31
N ASN A 17 0.23 -1.01 -6.87
CA ASN A 17 -0.26 -0.22 -5.74
C ASN A 17 -1.68 0.34 -6.00
N ILE A 18 -1.94 0.86 -7.21
CA ILE A 18 -3.29 1.32 -7.58
C ILE A 18 -4.29 0.16 -7.57
N VAL A 19 -3.95 -0.99 -8.16
CA VAL A 19 -4.84 -2.17 -8.17
C VAL A 19 -5.14 -2.64 -6.74
N ASN A 20 -4.14 -2.67 -5.87
CA ASN A 20 -4.34 -3.02 -4.46
C ASN A 20 -5.30 -2.04 -3.76
N LEU A 21 -5.09 -0.73 -3.92
CA LEU A 21 -5.95 0.30 -3.34
C LEU A 21 -7.40 0.21 -3.84
N LEU A 22 -7.59 0.01 -5.14
CA LEU A 22 -8.92 -0.16 -5.73
C LEU A 22 -9.62 -1.43 -5.24
N SER A 23 -8.85 -2.51 -5.03
CA SER A 23 -9.39 -3.77 -4.49
C SER A 23 -9.84 -3.59 -3.04
N LEU A 24 -9.01 -2.94 -2.20
CA LEU A 24 -9.36 -2.62 -0.81
C LEU A 24 -10.59 -1.68 -0.72
N GLN A 25 -10.73 -0.74 -1.65
CA GLN A 25 -11.93 0.10 -1.74
C GLN A 25 -13.18 -0.72 -2.07
N ALA A 26 -13.09 -1.65 -3.03
CA ALA A 26 -14.20 -2.52 -3.39
C ALA A 26 -14.62 -3.41 -2.21
N GLU A 27 -13.66 -4.00 -1.50
CA GLU A 27 -13.92 -4.78 -0.28
C GLU A 27 -14.58 -3.94 0.82
N LEU A 28 -14.13 -2.70 1.05
CA LEU A 28 -14.77 -1.79 2.00
C LEU A 28 -16.20 -1.44 1.62
N VAL A 29 -16.48 -1.21 0.34
CA VAL A 29 -17.84 -0.94 -0.15
C VAL A 29 -18.74 -2.14 0.07
N ASP A 30 -18.26 -3.35 -0.22
CA ASP A 30 -19.01 -4.58 0.01
C ASP A 30 -19.36 -4.77 1.49
N LEU A 31 -18.38 -4.61 2.40
CA LEU A 31 -18.62 -4.67 3.84
C LEU A 31 -19.60 -3.59 4.32
N GLN A 32 -19.58 -2.39 3.74
CA GLN A 32 -20.56 -1.33 4.07
C GLN A 32 -21.97 -1.70 3.66
N VAL A 33 -22.15 -2.36 2.51
CA VAL A 33 -23.46 -2.86 2.06
C VAL A 33 -23.97 -3.91 3.05
N GLN A 34 -23.14 -4.92 3.34
CA GLN A 34 -23.50 -5.99 4.29
C GLN A 34 -23.84 -5.45 5.68
N PHE A 35 -23.05 -4.50 6.20
CA PHE A 35 -23.31 -3.88 7.49
C PHE A 35 -24.64 -3.14 7.54
N ARG A 36 -25.02 -2.45 6.46
CA ARG A 36 -26.32 -1.77 6.37
C ARG A 36 -27.47 -2.76 6.36
N ASP A 37 -27.31 -3.89 5.70
CA ASP A 37 -28.34 -4.93 5.65
C ASP A 37 -28.53 -5.55 7.04
N ILE A 38 -27.45 -5.92 7.74
CA ILE A 38 -27.49 -6.39 9.14
C ILE A 38 -28.13 -5.35 10.05
N TRP A 39 -27.76 -4.07 9.91
CA TRP A 39 -28.34 -2.99 10.70
C TRP A 39 -29.86 -2.87 10.51
N ALA A 40 -30.34 -3.04 9.28
CA ALA A 40 -31.78 -3.01 8.99
C ALA A 40 -32.51 -4.25 9.53
N GLU A 41 -31.86 -5.42 9.54
CA GLU A 41 -32.39 -6.63 10.14
C GLU A 41 -32.51 -6.51 11.66
N ASP A 42 -31.46 -6.03 12.34
CA ASP A 42 -31.46 -5.80 13.79
C ASP A 42 -32.55 -4.79 14.20
N ASP A 43 -32.70 -3.69 13.45
CA ASP A 43 -33.72 -2.66 13.72
C ASP A 43 -35.16 -3.18 13.53
N ALA A 44 -35.34 -4.15 12.63
CA ALA A 44 -36.61 -4.83 12.39
C ALA A 44 -36.83 -6.08 13.27
N SER A 45 -35.85 -6.47 14.09
CA SER A 45 -35.90 -7.69 14.91
C SER A 45 -37.06 -7.64 15.91
N SER A 46 -37.63 -8.79 16.27
CA SER A 46 -38.57 -8.88 17.39
C SER A 46 -37.87 -8.88 18.75
N ASP A 47 -36.55 -9.08 18.78
CA ASP A 47 -35.75 -9.02 20.00
C ASP A 47 -35.42 -7.56 20.33
N LEU A 48 -35.90 -7.10 21.49
CA LEU A 48 -35.63 -5.74 22.00
C LEU A 48 -34.14 -5.51 22.25
N ASP A 49 -33.37 -6.57 22.51
CA ASP A 49 -31.93 -6.44 22.69
C ASP A 49 -31.20 -6.13 21.39
N GLU A 50 -31.62 -6.74 20.28
CA GLU A 50 -31.08 -6.52 18.93
C GLU A 50 -31.52 -5.16 18.36
N GLN A 51 -32.80 -4.79 18.52
CA GLN A 51 -33.31 -3.47 18.09
C GLN A 51 -32.51 -2.30 18.69
N GLU A 52 -32.06 -2.44 19.94
CA GLU A 52 -31.30 -1.38 20.60
C GLU A 52 -29.85 -1.27 20.08
N PHE A 53 -29.34 -2.23 19.31
CA PHE A 53 -27.98 -2.14 18.78
C PHE A 53 -27.80 -0.96 17.82
N SER A 54 -28.84 -0.60 17.06
CA SER A 54 -28.83 0.51 16.10
C SER A 54 -28.60 1.87 16.76
N THR A 55 -29.02 2.03 18.01
CA THR A 55 -29.00 3.30 18.75
C THR A 55 -28.12 3.29 20.00
N TYR A 56 -27.75 2.11 20.53
CA TYR A 56 -27.01 1.97 21.77
C TYR A 56 -25.70 1.16 21.62
N PHE A 57 -24.65 1.84 21.14
CA PHE A 57 -23.34 1.23 20.88
C PHE A 57 -22.72 0.48 22.07
N ARG A 58 -22.93 0.92 23.32
CA ARG A 58 -22.38 0.21 24.50
C ARG A 58 -23.00 -1.19 24.63
N LYS A 59 -24.28 -1.35 24.27
CA LYS A 59 -24.99 -2.63 24.28
C LYS A 59 -24.47 -3.52 23.16
N LEU A 60 -24.42 -2.99 21.93
CA LEU A 60 -23.82 -3.65 20.77
C LEU A 60 -22.42 -4.21 21.06
N ARG A 61 -21.53 -3.36 21.59
CA ARG A 61 -20.13 -3.74 21.90
C ARG A 61 -20.01 -4.81 23.00
N ARG A 62 -20.98 -4.88 23.92
CA ARG A 62 -20.99 -5.85 25.03
C ARG A 62 -21.74 -7.13 24.71
N SER A 63 -22.44 -7.19 23.57
CA SER A 63 -23.04 -8.41 23.07
C SER A 63 -21.95 -9.41 22.72
N GLU A 64 -22.06 -10.63 23.24
CA GLU A 64 -21.09 -11.70 22.98
C GLU A 64 -21.22 -12.28 21.55
N ASN A 65 -22.40 -12.18 20.93
CA ASN A 65 -22.71 -12.83 19.65
C ASN A 65 -23.41 -11.88 18.64
N SER A 66 -23.10 -10.58 18.68
CA SER A 66 -23.68 -9.65 17.69
C SER A 66 -22.93 -9.71 16.37
N VAL A 67 -23.61 -10.22 15.34
CA VAL A 67 -23.14 -10.20 13.94
C VAL A 67 -22.82 -8.78 13.50
N GLN A 68 -23.63 -7.79 13.92
CA GLN A 68 -23.37 -6.39 13.64
C GLN A 68 -22.04 -5.89 14.25
N ASN A 69 -21.72 -6.28 15.49
CA ASN A 69 -20.45 -5.89 16.12
C ASN A 69 -19.26 -6.58 15.44
N GLU A 70 -19.40 -7.85 15.06
CA GLU A 70 -18.38 -8.58 14.29
C GLU A 70 -18.08 -7.91 12.96
N MET A 71 -19.12 -7.57 12.19
CA MET A 71 -19.01 -6.85 10.92
C MET A 71 -18.35 -5.47 11.12
N LEU A 72 -18.69 -4.75 12.18
CA LEU A 72 -18.05 -3.48 12.51
C LEU A 72 -16.55 -3.63 12.81
N LEU A 73 -16.14 -4.72 13.48
CA LEU A 73 -14.73 -5.02 13.73
C LEU A 73 -13.99 -5.39 12.45
N GLU A 74 -14.63 -6.10 11.52
CA GLU A 74 -14.07 -6.41 10.21
C GLU A 74 -13.86 -5.14 9.37
N ILE A 75 -14.86 -4.26 9.30
CA ILE A 75 -14.75 -2.95 8.65
C ILE A 75 -13.57 -2.16 9.24
N ARG A 76 -13.40 -2.13 10.56
CA ARG A 76 -12.28 -1.42 11.20
C ARG A 76 -10.92 -1.96 10.79
N LYS A 77 -10.76 -3.29 10.75
CA LYS A 77 -9.52 -3.94 10.29
C LYS A 77 -9.23 -3.59 8.83
N LYS A 78 -10.23 -3.74 7.96
CA LYS A 78 -10.08 -3.45 6.53
C LYS A 78 -9.81 -1.97 6.26
N LEU A 79 -10.44 -1.08 7.02
CA LEU A 79 -10.21 0.36 6.91
C LEU A 79 -8.79 0.74 7.34
N GLN A 80 -8.26 0.10 8.39
CA GLN A 80 -6.87 0.26 8.79
C GLN A 80 -5.90 -0.22 7.70
N GLU A 81 -6.16 -1.38 7.10
CA GLU A 81 -5.38 -1.90 5.98
C GLU A 81 -5.37 -0.94 4.78
N TYR A 82 -6.55 -0.45 4.37
CA TYR A 82 -6.69 0.54 3.31
C TYR A 82 -5.93 1.84 3.63
N ASN A 83 -6.13 2.41 4.82
CA ASN A 83 -5.48 3.66 5.21
C ASN A 83 -3.95 3.53 5.21
N ASN A 84 -3.43 2.42 5.74
CA ASN A 84 -2.00 2.13 5.73
C ASN A 84 -1.47 1.99 4.30
N ALA A 85 -2.20 1.28 3.43
CA ALA A 85 -1.84 1.12 2.03
C ALA A 85 -1.82 2.48 1.29
N VAL A 86 -2.77 3.37 1.55
CA VAL A 86 -2.81 4.72 0.96
C VAL A 86 -1.58 5.53 1.40
N ILE A 87 -1.26 5.51 2.68
CA ILE A 87 -0.10 6.23 3.22
C ILE A 87 1.19 5.68 2.58
N GLN A 88 1.37 4.36 2.56
CA GLN A 88 2.55 3.72 1.97
C GLN A 88 2.68 4.02 0.48
N ALA A 89 1.60 3.86 -0.29
CA ALA A 89 1.59 4.17 -1.72
C ALA A 89 1.90 5.65 -1.98
N SER A 90 1.38 6.56 -1.14
CA SER A 90 1.68 7.99 -1.25
C SER A 90 3.16 8.29 -0.99
N ALA A 91 3.74 7.70 0.06
CA ALA A 91 5.15 7.85 0.39
C ALA A 91 6.06 7.29 -0.71
N ILE A 92 5.74 6.10 -1.24
CA ILE A 92 6.45 5.48 -2.36
C ILE A 92 6.34 6.34 -3.62
N SER A 93 5.17 6.92 -3.89
CA SER A 93 4.96 7.78 -5.08
C SER A 93 5.72 9.11 -4.98
N ALA A 94 5.95 9.61 -3.77
CA ALA A 94 6.65 10.87 -3.51
C ALA A 94 8.18 10.75 -3.58
N LEU A 95 8.73 9.53 -3.55
CA LEU A 95 10.18 9.33 -3.69
C LEU A 95 10.67 9.89 -5.05
N PRO A 96 11.87 10.45 -5.14
CA PRO A 96 12.39 11.00 -6.38
C PRO A 96 12.67 9.91 -7.42
N SER A 97 12.53 10.26 -8.70
CA SER A 97 12.98 9.37 -9.78
C SER A 97 14.50 9.45 -9.92
N PRO A 98 15.19 8.31 -10.11
CA PRO A 98 16.62 8.30 -10.31
C PRO A 98 17.00 8.95 -11.66
N PRO A 99 18.22 9.49 -11.77
CA PRO A 99 18.82 9.85 -13.05
C PRO A 99 18.89 8.65 -14.00
N SER A 100 18.67 8.87 -15.30
CA SER A 100 18.78 7.79 -16.31
C SER A 100 20.17 7.15 -16.37
N ALA A 101 21.22 7.91 -16.04
CA ALA A 101 22.59 7.41 -15.99
C ALA A 101 22.75 6.32 -14.92
N ASP A 102 22.15 6.50 -13.74
CA ASP A 102 22.24 5.56 -12.62
C ASP A 102 21.41 4.30 -12.90
N ILE A 103 20.25 4.45 -13.56
CA ILE A 103 19.46 3.29 -14.03
C ILE A 103 20.28 2.45 -15.04
N ASN A 104 20.95 3.10 -16.00
CA ASN A 104 21.76 2.39 -16.99
C ASN A 104 22.98 1.72 -16.34
N PHE A 105 23.64 2.40 -15.39
CA PHE A 105 24.71 1.79 -14.60
C PHE A 105 24.22 0.55 -13.84
N LEU A 106 23.04 0.61 -13.21
CA LEU A 106 22.46 -0.53 -12.52
C LEU A 106 22.16 -1.70 -13.48
N ARG A 107 21.60 -1.41 -14.66
CA ARG A 107 21.35 -2.42 -15.70
C ARG A 107 22.66 -3.09 -16.14
N ASP A 108 23.68 -2.30 -16.45
CA ASP A 108 25.00 -2.81 -16.84
C ASP A 108 25.66 -3.63 -15.72
N TRP A 109 25.52 -3.19 -14.47
CA TRP A 109 26.05 -3.89 -13.29
C TRP A 109 25.41 -5.27 -13.10
N LEU A 110 24.07 -5.36 -13.24
CA LEU A 110 23.32 -6.62 -13.17
C LEU A 110 23.70 -7.59 -14.31
N ASP A 111 23.99 -7.05 -15.49
CA ASP A 111 24.29 -7.86 -16.68
C ASP A 111 25.77 -8.30 -16.77
N HIS A 112 26.74 -7.51 -16.30
CA HIS A 112 28.14 -7.68 -16.72
C HIS A 112 29.22 -7.77 -15.62
N SER A 113 28.93 -7.66 -14.31
CA SER A 113 30.06 -7.64 -13.34
C SER A 113 29.78 -8.03 -11.88
N GLY A 114 30.72 -8.76 -11.28
CA GLY A 114 30.89 -8.89 -9.83
C GLY A 114 29.80 -9.69 -9.12
N GLU A 115 29.31 -9.18 -7.99
CA GLU A 115 28.26 -9.80 -7.17
C GLU A 115 26.86 -9.79 -7.83
N GLY A 116 26.70 -9.06 -8.93
CA GLY A 116 25.44 -8.97 -9.70
C GLY A 116 25.21 -10.13 -10.68
N ASP A 117 26.20 -11.00 -10.91
CA ASP A 117 26.26 -12.16 -11.83
C ASP A 117 24.92 -12.71 -12.37
N HIS A 118 24.30 -12.00 -13.33
CA HIS A 118 23.01 -12.39 -13.92
C HIS A 118 21.93 -12.65 -12.86
N PHE A 119 21.95 -11.84 -11.80
CA PHE A 119 20.99 -11.86 -10.71
C PHE A 119 19.63 -11.41 -11.25
N LEU A 120 18.57 -12.13 -10.84
CA LEU A 120 17.22 -12.14 -11.40
C LEU A 120 17.11 -12.97 -12.69
N ARG A 121 16.37 -14.08 -12.61
CA ARG A 121 16.14 -15.02 -13.73
C ARG A 121 14.66 -15.29 -13.91
N GLY A 122 14.29 -15.79 -15.10
CA GLY A 122 12.89 -16.05 -15.43
C GLY A 122 12.10 -14.75 -15.50
N SER A 123 10.95 -14.65 -14.84
CA SER A 123 10.11 -13.44 -14.88
C SER A 123 10.77 -12.22 -14.21
N GLU A 124 11.71 -12.44 -13.29
CA GLU A 124 12.37 -11.37 -12.53
C GLU A 124 13.27 -10.50 -13.40
N GLN A 125 13.74 -11.03 -14.55
CA GLN A 125 14.54 -10.27 -15.53
C GLN A 125 13.79 -9.03 -16.05
N TYR A 126 12.45 -9.06 -16.02
CA TYR A 126 11.60 -7.95 -16.46
C TYR A 126 11.46 -6.82 -15.42
N THR A 127 12.17 -6.92 -14.29
CA THR A 127 12.19 -5.87 -13.27
C THR A 127 12.87 -4.61 -13.77
N TRP A 128 13.97 -4.73 -14.51
CA TRP A 128 14.80 -3.60 -14.92
C TRP A 128 14.72 -3.33 -16.41
N ASN A 129 14.48 -4.38 -17.19
CA ASN A 129 14.44 -4.35 -18.63
C ASN A 129 13.06 -4.77 -19.11
N PRO A 130 12.46 -4.06 -20.08
CA PRO A 130 11.23 -4.51 -20.68
C PRO A 130 11.46 -5.80 -21.47
N SER A 131 10.42 -6.60 -21.70
CA SER A 131 10.52 -7.73 -22.63
C SER A 131 10.80 -7.22 -24.06
N ASP A 132 11.40 -8.06 -24.89
CA ASP A 132 11.66 -7.72 -26.30
C ASP A 132 10.36 -7.37 -27.04
N ASP A 133 9.27 -8.06 -26.70
CA ASP A 133 7.94 -7.87 -27.27
C ASP A 133 7.18 -6.65 -26.69
N SER A 134 7.73 -5.96 -25.68
CA SER A 134 7.09 -4.80 -25.07
C SER A 134 6.96 -3.64 -26.06
N SER A 135 5.78 -3.03 -26.09
CA SER A 135 5.50 -1.82 -26.86
C SER A 135 6.31 -0.61 -26.33
N THR A 136 6.52 0.41 -27.18
CA THR A 136 7.18 1.66 -26.78
C THR A 136 6.53 2.31 -25.56
N SER A 137 5.21 2.17 -25.40
CA SER A 137 4.46 2.69 -24.26
C SER A 137 4.81 1.96 -22.97
N GLU A 138 4.88 0.63 -22.99
CA GLU A 138 5.25 -0.18 -21.82
C GLU A 138 6.69 0.10 -21.37
N LYS A 139 7.62 0.25 -22.32
CA LYS A 139 9.02 0.63 -22.02
C LYS A 139 9.07 1.98 -21.28
N ARG A 140 8.31 2.98 -21.75
CA ARG A 140 8.21 4.30 -21.11
C ARG A 140 7.55 4.26 -19.74
N LEU A 141 6.60 3.35 -19.52
CA LEU A 141 5.95 3.18 -18.22
C LEU A 141 6.93 2.57 -17.21
N LEU A 142 7.72 1.57 -17.63
CA LEU A 142 8.75 0.96 -16.79
C LEU A 142 9.79 1.99 -16.33
N ASP A 143 10.32 2.81 -17.25
CA ASP A 143 11.32 3.83 -16.89
C ASP A 143 10.80 4.88 -15.90
N LYS A 144 9.48 5.14 -15.90
CA LYS A 144 8.83 6.04 -14.93
C LYS A 144 8.52 5.39 -13.59
N ASP A 145 8.58 4.06 -13.53
CA ASP A 145 8.24 3.29 -12.33
C ASP A 145 9.42 3.12 -11.38
N PHE A 146 10.60 3.69 -11.68
CA PHE A 146 11.76 3.65 -10.80
C PHE A 146 11.76 4.80 -9.78
N MET A 147 12.29 4.50 -8.58
CA MET A 147 12.52 5.42 -7.48
C MET A 147 13.92 5.24 -6.92
N THR A 148 14.49 6.29 -6.35
CA THR A 148 15.73 6.21 -5.56
C THR A 148 15.47 6.50 -4.09
N LEU A 149 16.13 5.74 -3.21
CA LEU A 149 16.16 6.02 -1.77
C LEU A 149 17.19 7.10 -1.41
N GLN A 150 18.03 7.51 -2.38
CA GLN A 150 18.96 8.61 -2.21
C GLN A 150 18.24 9.94 -2.39
N THR A 151 17.71 10.47 -1.30
CA THR A 151 17.27 11.87 -1.25
C THR A 151 18.48 12.76 -0.98
N THR A 152 18.61 13.88 -1.70
CA THR A 152 19.59 14.92 -1.38
C THR A 152 19.37 15.44 0.06
N THR A 153 20.38 16.06 0.68
CA THR A 153 20.32 16.49 2.09
C THR A 153 19.11 17.38 2.41
N GLU A 154 18.59 18.14 1.45
CA GLU A 154 17.37 18.95 1.61
C GLU A 154 16.07 18.13 1.51
N GLU A 155 16.05 17.07 0.70
CA GLU A 155 14.89 16.18 0.52
C GLU A 155 14.76 15.15 1.66
N GLN A 156 15.87 14.78 2.29
CA GLN A 156 15.90 13.91 3.49
C GLN A 156 15.08 14.50 4.65
N ASP A 157 15.12 15.81 4.84
CA ASP A 157 14.38 16.51 5.90
C ASP A 157 12.87 16.50 5.67
N VAL A 158 12.43 16.54 4.41
CA VAL A 158 10.99 16.46 4.05
C VAL A 158 10.48 15.04 4.26
N PHE A 159 11.23 14.03 3.80
CA PHE A 159 10.89 12.63 3.99
C PHE A 159 10.89 12.22 5.47
N SER A 160 11.89 12.66 6.24
CA SER A 160 11.98 12.39 7.67
C SER A 160 10.82 13.02 8.42
N LYS A 161 10.38 14.23 8.05
CA LYS A 161 9.19 14.86 8.64
C LYS A 161 7.92 14.07 8.32
N ILE A 162 7.70 13.68 7.07
CA ILE A 162 6.50 12.93 6.65
C ILE A 162 6.43 11.56 7.32
N LEU A 163 7.55 10.82 7.36
CA LEU A 163 7.61 9.51 8.02
C LEU A 163 7.44 9.64 9.53
N SER A 164 8.10 10.63 10.15
CA SER A 164 7.99 10.86 11.60
C SER A 164 6.57 11.24 12.02
N SER A 165 5.89 12.12 11.28
CA SER A 165 4.51 12.51 11.59
C SER A 165 3.55 11.34 11.42
N SER A 166 3.65 10.62 10.30
CA SER A 166 2.76 9.49 10.00
C SER A 166 2.95 8.34 10.99
N LEU A 167 4.19 8.02 11.38
CA LEU A 167 4.48 6.95 12.34
C LEU A 167 4.13 7.35 13.79
N LEU A 168 4.31 8.62 14.17
CA LEU A 168 3.91 9.11 15.50
C LEU A 168 2.39 9.12 15.66
N ASP A 169 1.63 9.44 14.61
CA ASP A 169 0.17 9.41 14.64
C ASP A 169 -0.38 7.97 14.71
N ILE A 170 0.29 7.02 14.04
CA ILE A 170 -0.02 5.59 14.15
C ILE A 170 0.28 5.06 15.57
N TRP A 171 1.38 5.50 16.20
CA TRP A 171 1.74 5.06 17.55
C TRP A 171 0.80 5.68 18.61
N ASN A 172 0.48 6.97 18.50
CA ASN A 172 -0.40 7.67 19.46
C ASN A 172 -1.89 7.34 19.29
N GLY A 173 -2.26 6.60 18.23
CA GLY A 173 -3.63 6.18 17.93
C GLY A 173 -4.00 4.75 18.38
N LEU A 174 -3.10 4.02 19.02
CA LEU A 174 -3.36 2.68 19.57
C LEU A 174 -3.79 2.79 21.05
N PRO A 175 -5.02 2.34 21.42
CA PRO A 175 -5.40 2.15 22.82
C PRO A 175 -4.74 0.92 23.45
#